data_AF-A4X264-F1
#
_entry.id   AF-A4X264-F1
#
_cell.length_a   1.000
_cell.length_b   1.000
_cell.length_c   1.000
_cell.angle_alpha   90.00
_cell.angle_beta   90.00
_cell.angle_gamma   90.00
#
_symmetry.space_group_name_H-M   'P 1'
#
loop_
_entity.id
_entity.type
_entity.pdbx_description
1 polymer ?
#
loop_
_entity_poly.entity_id
_entity_poly.type
_entity_poly.pdbx_seq_one_letter_code
_entity_poly.pdbx_strand_id
1 'polypeptide(L)'
;MEIRYNFGALNAAADSCGTSLKNLNGELDGLKSGIAPLLATWDGEARDAYFRRQSDWEAAANDLRDLLGRIERALRDSAAKMQAREAANRAKFGD
;
A
#
# COMPACT_ATOMS: atom_id res chain seq x y z
N MET A 1 21.99 -16.59 1.48
CA MET A 1 21.92 -15.18 1.94
C MET A 1 20.91 -14.34 1.13
N GLU A 2 20.75 -14.63 -0.16
CA GLU A 2 19.83 -13.96 -1.09
C GLU A 2 18.38 -13.82 -0.62
N ILE A 3 17.76 -14.88 -0.06
CA ILE A 3 16.36 -14.84 0.42
C ILE A 3 16.17 -13.82 1.56
N ARG A 4 17.12 -13.73 2.50
CA ARG A 4 17.04 -12.77 3.62
C ARG A 4 17.18 -11.32 3.14
N TYR A 5 18.06 -11.09 2.18
CA TYR A 5 18.24 -9.77 1.56
C TYR A 5 16.97 -9.33 0.82
N ASN A 6 16.38 -10.21 0.04
CA ASN A 6 15.12 -9.96 -0.67
C ASN A 6 13.98 -9.62 0.30
N PHE A 7 13.89 -10.33 1.43
CA PHE A 7 12.90 -10.06 2.47
C PHE A 7 13.04 -8.67 3.12
N GLY A 8 14.28 -8.26 3.42
CA GLY A 8 14.56 -6.93 3.95
C GLY A 8 14.18 -5.81 2.97
N ALA A 9 14.53 -5.97 1.69
CA ALA A 9 14.18 -5.01 0.64
C ALA A 9 12.65 -4.93 0.42
N LEU A 10 11.96 -6.06 0.44
CA LEU A 10 10.49 -6.11 0.31
C LEU A 10 9.78 -5.45 1.50
N ASN A 11 10.23 -5.68 2.74
CA ASN A 11 9.68 -5.01 3.92
C ASN A 11 9.86 -3.48 3.81
N ALA A 12 11.05 -3.01 3.43
CA ALA A 12 11.30 -1.59 3.25
C ALA A 12 10.40 -0.97 2.15
N ALA A 13 10.16 -1.70 1.06
CA ALA A 13 9.25 -1.28 0.00
C ALA A 13 7.79 -1.23 0.48
N ALA A 14 7.35 -2.19 1.30
CA ALA A 14 6.02 -2.20 1.91
C ALA A 14 5.84 -1.01 2.87
N ASP A 15 6.81 -0.75 3.73
CA ASP A 15 6.79 0.40 4.65
C ASP A 15 6.72 1.73 3.87
N SER A 16 7.55 1.87 2.83
CA SER A 16 7.54 3.05 1.95
C SER A 16 6.18 3.24 1.28
N CYS A 17 5.59 2.18 0.72
CA CYS A 17 4.26 2.26 0.12
C CYS A 17 3.17 2.60 1.15
N GLY A 18 3.27 2.07 2.39
CA GLY A 18 2.36 2.40 3.48
C GLY A 18 2.44 3.88 3.88
N THR A 19 3.65 4.44 3.95
CA THR A 19 3.85 5.88 4.16
C THR A 19 3.28 6.70 3.00
N SER A 20 3.56 6.33 1.75
CA SER A 20 3.00 7.01 0.57
C SER A 20 1.47 7.01 0.57
N LEU A 21 0.84 5.90 0.93
CA LEU A 21 -0.60 5.79 1.05
C LEU A 21 -1.17 6.70 2.15
N LYS A 22 -0.48 6.78 3.29
CA LYS A 22 -0.91 7.65 4.40
C LYS A 22 -0.85 9.13 4.01
N ASN A 23 0.20 9.53 3.30
CA ASN A 23 0.36 10.88 2.77
C ASN A 23 -0.72 11.20 1.73
N LEU A 24 -0.95 10.28 0.78
CA LEU A 24 -2.02 10.39 -0.23
C LEU A 24 -3.40 10.63 0.41
N ASN A 25 -3.73 9.91 1.48
CA ASN A 25 -5.01 10.11 2.18
C ASN A 25 -5.06 11.48 2.89
N GLY A 26 -3.97 11.88 3.55
CA GLY A 26 -3.91 13.18 4.23
C GLY A 26 -4.05 14.37 3.28
N GLU A 27 -3.41 14.31 2.12
CA GLU A 27 -3.55 15.33 1.07
C GLU A 27 -4.99 15.41 0.54
N LEU A 28 -5.65 14.26 0.32
CA LEU A 28 -7.04 14.22 -0.11
C LEU A 28 -7.99 14.80 0.94
N ASP A 29 -7.81 14.46 2.21
CA ASP A 29 -8.64 14.97 3.31
C ASP A 29 -8.46 16.48 3.48
N GLY A 30 -7.23 16.98 3.34
CA GLY A 30 -6.93 18.41 3.33
C GLY A 30 -7.60 19.12 2.15
N LEU A 31 -7.51 18.55 0.95
CA LEU A 31 -8.16 19.05 -0.25
C LEU A 31 -9.68 19.12 -0.08
N LYS A 32 -10.30 18.02 0.37
CA LYS A 32 -11.75 17.92 0.66
C LYS A 32 -12.19 18.99 1.65
N SER A 33 -11.44 19.17 2.74
CA SER A 33 -11.77 20.14 3.78
C SER A 33 -11.69 21.60 3.28
N GLY A 34 -10.69 21.91 2.45
CA GLY A 34 -10.52 23.26 1.89
C GLY A 34 -11.54 23.61 0.80
N ILE A 35 -11.94 22.61 0.00
CA ILE A 35 -12.88 22.80 -1.11
C ILE A 35 -14.35 22.74 -0.66
N ALA A 36 -14.68 22.04 0.43
CA ALA A 36 -16.03 21.91 0.95
C ALA A 36 -16.85 23.23 1.02
N PRO A 37 -16.32 24.35 1.55
CA PRO A 37 -17.06 25.62 1.59
C PRO A 37 -17.20 26.31 0.21
N LEU A 38 -16.28 26.03 -0.73
CA LEU A 38 -16.26 26.65 -2.06
C LEU A 38 -17.11 25.89 -3.07
N LEU A 39 -17.40 24.62 -2.82
CA LEU A 39 -18.25 23.76 -3.63
C LEU A 39 -19.66 24.34 -3.88
N ALA A 40 -20.17 25.12 -2.94
CA ALA A 40 -21.46 25.80 -3.07
C ALA A 40 -21.42 27.03 -4.00
N THR A 41 -20.22 27.59 -4.22
CA THR A 41 -19.99 28.77 -5.06
C THR A 41 -19.49 28.43 -6.46
N TRP A 42 -19.09 27.18 -6.69
CA TRP A 42 -18.56 26.72 -7.97
C TRP A 42 -19.67 26.38 -8.95
N ASP A 43 -19.47 26.84 -10.18
CA ASP A 43 -20.25 26.54 -11.35
C ASP A 43 -20.22 25.02 -11.63
N GLY A 44 -21.24 24.50 -12.34
CA GLY A 44 -21.40 23.06 -12.58
C GLY A 44 -20.16 22.37 -13.19
N GLU A 45 -19.46 23.04 -14.11
CA GLU A 45 -18.26 22.50 -14.75
C GLU A 45 -17.07 22.34 -13.78
N ALA A 46 -16.84 23.30 -12.90
CA ALA A 46 -15.76 23.25 -11.91
C ALA A 46 -16.02 22.15 -10.87
N ARG A 47 -17.29 21.99 -10.49
CA ARG A 47 -17.75 20.91 -9.61
C ARG A 47 -17.54 19.53 -10.24
N ASP A 48 -17.86 19.37 -11.52
CA ASP A 48 -17.65 18.13 -12.25
C ASP A 48 -16.16 17.78 -12.40
N ALA A 49 -15.31 18.77 -12.69
CA ALA A 49 -13.86 18.59 -12.77
C ALA A 49 -13.28 18.13 -11.42
N TYR A 50 -13.74 18.72 -10.31
CA TYR A 50 -13.34 18.31 -8.98
C TYR A 50 -13.71 16.86 -8.67
N PHE A 51 -14.96 16.45 -8.90
CA PHE A 51 -15.38 15.08 -8.63
C PHE A 51 -14.63 14.06 -9.49
N ARG A 52 -14.31 14.42 -10.74
CA ARG A 52 -13.49 13.59 -11.62
C ARG A 52 -12.09 13.38 -11.03
N ARG A 53 -11.45 14.45 -10.54
CA ARG A 53 -10.14 14.33 -9.86
C ARG A 53 -10.20 13.62 -8.52
N GLN A 54 -11.27 13.81 -7.75
CA GLN A 54 -11.51 13.05 -6.54
C GLN A 54 -11.58 11.54 -6.85
N SER A 55 -12.32 11.15 -7.89
CA SER A 55 -12.45 9.75 -8.30
C SER A 55 -11.13 9.16 -8.78
N ASP A 56 -10.36 9.89 -9.58
CA ASP A 56 -9.04 9.44 -10.07
C ASP A 56 -8.09 9.18 -8.88
N TRP A 57 -8.14 10.06 -7.88
CA TRP A 57 -7.34 9.93 -6.66
C TRP A 57 -7.75 8.72 -5.83
N GLU A 58 -9.04 8.55 -5.59
CA GLU A 58 -9.58 7.42 -4.82
C GLU A 58 -9.24 6.08 -5.50
N ALA A 59 -9.28 6.02 -6.84
CA ALA A 59 -8.83 4.86 -7.60
C ALA A 59 -7.34 4.56 -7.38
N ALA A 60 -6.46 5.56 -7.52
CA ALA A 60 -5.02 5.38 -7.32
C ALA A 60 -4.67 4.93 -5.88
N ALA A 61 -5.39 5.45 -4.88
CA ALA A 61 -5.20 5.05 -3.49
C ALA A 61 -5.64 3.60 -3.24
N ASN A 62 -6.70 3.13 -3.90
CA ASN A 62 -7.15 1.74 -3.82
C ASN A 62 -6.15 0.79 -4.50
N ASP A 63 -5.64 1.14 -5.68
CA ASP A 63 -4.62 0.34 -6.37
C ASP A 63 -3.36 0.16 -5.51
N LEU A 64 -2.93 1.21 -4.82
CA LEU A 64 -1.78 1.15 -3.90
C LEU A 64 -2.07 0.26 -2.69
N ARG A 65 -3.27 0.31 -2.10
CA ARG A 65 -3.69 -0.59 -1.01
C ARG A 65 -3.66 -2.05 -1.47
N ASP A 66 -4.17 -2.32 -2.67
CA ASP A 66 -4.21 -3.66 -3.24
C ASP A 66 -2.80 -4.21 -3.49
N LEU A 67 -1.91 -3.39 -4.03
CA LEU A 67 -0.50 -3.73 -4.21
C LEU A 67 0.17 -4.07 -2.88
N LEU A 68 -0.01 -3.23 -1.86
CA LEU A 68 0.48 -3.46 -0.50
C LEU A 68 -0.01 -4.79 0.07
N GLY A 69 -1.30 -5.07 -0.02
CA GLY A 69 -1.87 -6.33 0.43
C GLY A 69 -1.30 -7.55 -0.29
N ARG A 70 -0.96 -7.43 -1.58
CA ARG A 70 -0.28 -8.50 -2.34
C ARG A 70 1.14 -8.72 -1.85
N ILE A 71 1.89 -7.65 -1.58
CA ILE A 71 3.26 -7.72 -1.04
C ILE A 71 3.28 -8.38 0.34
N GLU A 72 2.38 -7.97 1.25
CA GLU A 72 2.28 -8.56 2.58
C GLU A 72 2.00 -10.07 2.54
N ARG A 73 1.08 -10.51 1.66
CA ARG A 73 0.79 -11.94 1.49
C ARG A 73 2.02 -12.70 0.99
N ALA A 74 2.69 -12.19 -0.03
CA ALA A 74 3.90 -12.82 -0.58
C ALA A 74 5.01 -12.96 0.48
N LEU A 75 5.17 -11.95 1.34
CA LEU A 75 6.12 -11.99 2.46
C LEU A 75 5.76 -13.08 3.48
N ARG A 76 4.49 -13.17 3.90
CA ARG A 76 4.04 -14.21 4.85
C ARG A 76 4.25 -15.62 4.28
N ASP A 77 3.90 -15.81 3.01
CA ASP A 77 4.08 -17.10 2.33
C ASP A 77 5.57 -17.49 2.26
N SER A 78 6.45 -16.53 1.96
CA SER A 78 7.89 -16.77 1.91
C SER A 78 8.46 -17.10 3.30
N ALA A 79 8.02 -16.40 4.35
CA ALA A 79 8.42 -16.68 5.73
C ALA A 79 8.01 -18.09 6.16
N ALA A 80 6.76 -18.50 5.87
CA ALA A 80 6.26 -19.84 6.17
C ALA A 80 7.08 -20.93 5.44
N LYS A 81 7.39 -20.72 4.16
CA LYS A 81 8.26 -21.65 3.39
C LYS A 81 9.66 -21.76 3.98
N MET A 82 10.24 -20.66 4.45
CA MET A 82 11.57 -20.68 5.07
C MET A 82 11.56 -21.45 6.38
N GLN A 83 10.58 -21.19 7.25
CA GLN A 83 10.40 -21.92 8.51
C GLN A 83 10.24 -23.42 8.29
N ALA A 84 9.42 -23.82 7.31
CA ALA A 84 9.23 -25.22 6.94
C ALA A 84 10.54 -25.87 6.45
N ARG A 85 11.32 -25.18 5.62
CA ARG A 85 12.63 -25.66 5.15
C ARG A 85 13.64 -25.80 6.28
N GLU A 86 13.70 -24.83 7.18
CA GLU A 86 14.59 -24.88 8.35
C GLU A 86 14.20 -26.03 9.29
N ALA A 87 12.91 -26.25 9.52
CA ALA A 87 12.42 -27.38 10.31
C ALA A 87 12.76 -28.73 9.66
N ALA A 88 12.56 -28.87 8.35
CA ALA A 88 12.90 -30.09 7.61
C ALA A 88 14.42 -30.35 7.60
N ASN A 89 15.25 -29.32 7.47
CA ASN A 89 16.70 -29.47 7.57
C ASN A 89 17.13 -29.88 8.98
N ARG A 90 16.61 -29.24 10.03
CA ARG A 90 16.90 -29.66 11.41
C ARG A 90 16.51 -31.11 11.68
N ALA A 91 15.37 -31.57 11.15
CA ALA A 91 14.95 -32.96 11.28
C ALA A 91 15.87 -33.96 10.55
N LYS A 92 16.56 -33.52 9.49
CA LYS A 92 17.48 -34.37 8.70
C LYS A 92 18.91 -34.42 9.23
N PHE A 93 19.35 -33.39 9.95
CA PHE A 93 20.72 -33.25 10.45
C PHE A 93 20.80 -33.25 11.98
N GLY A 94 19.70 -33.64 12.65
CA GLY A 94 19.57 -33.66 14.10
C GLY A 94 19.75 -35.04 14.74
N ASP A 95 20.22 -36.04 14.00
CA ASP A 95 20.77 -37.31 14.50
C ASP A 95 22.29 -37.30 14.38
#